data_AF-G4TYY7-F1
#
_entry.id   AF-G4TYY7-F1
#
_cell.length_a   1.000
_cell.length_b   1.000
_cell.length_c   1.000
_cell.angle_alpha   90.00
_cell.angle_beta   90.00
_cell.angle_gamma   90.00
#
_symmetry.space_group_name_H-M   'P 1'
#
loop_
_entity.id
_entity.type
_entity.pdbx_description
1 polymer ?
#
loop_
_entity_poly.entity_id
_entity_poly.type
_entity_poly.pdbx_seq_one_letter_code
_entity_poly.pdbx_strand_id
1 'polypeptide(L)'
;MSRSFSSFSILCLLAITSTANAHGEHDMNHLHRRQLPPYPSGPAYDVPPLESIVPLPADYSANSLPVPTTFAPGSTPTALPGAPPLPAATININAYPPTDEIPPVDSPEVKQWISQIDWSTIPAIPPTYSKVCGDPQNAAAVAAAGANGTCWWTCSLCTRDVDITTCANKGEYGHGYDDGPGLYSPKLTAFLESKGLKATFFIVGSRV
;
A
#
# COMPACT_ATOMS: atom_id res chain seq x y z
N MET A 1 -10.67 86.57 -19.86
CA MET A 1 -10.44 86.99 -18.46
C MET A 1 -9.70 85.87 -17.74
N SER A 2 -8.47 86.14 -17.27
CA SER A 2 -7.79 85.63 -16.05
C SER A 2 -7.88 84.11 -15.73
N ARG A 3 -6.84 83.31 -15.45
CA ARG A 3 -5.40 83.44 -15.10
C ARG A 3 -4.85 81.99 -15.09
N SER A 4 -3.66 81.73 -15.64
CA SER A 4 -2.41 81.40 -14.93
C SER A 4 -2.09 79.91 -14.70
N PHE A 5 -0.82 79.62 -14.95
CA PHE A 5 -0.02 78.39 -14.88
C PHE A 5 -0.10 77.58 -13.57
N SER A 6 0.10 76.26 -13.63
CA SER A 6 1.39 75.62 -13.22
C SER A 6 1.33 74.09 -13.34
N SER A 7 2.28 73.51 -14.07
CA SER A 7 2.59 72.07 -14.05
C SER A 7 3.19 71.67 -12.71
N PHE A 8 2.76 70.52 -12.18
CA PHE A 8 3.55 69.69 -11.28
C PHE A 8 3.31 68.22 -11.61
N SER A 9 4.40 67.52 -11.91
CA SER A 9 4.46 66.09 -12.19
C SER A 9 3.88 65.27 -11.04
N ILE A 10 3.00 64.31 -11.33
CA ILE A 10 2.67 63.23 -10.42
C ILE A 10 3.14 61.93 -11.06
N LEU A 11 4.22 61.42 -10.48
CA LEU A 11 4.82 60.11 -10.71
C LEU A 11 3.81 59.05 -10.28
N CYS A 12 3.23 58.32 -11.24
CA CYS A 12 2.29 57.24 -10.96
C CYS A 12 3.09 55.95 -10.68
N LEU A 13 3.49 55.73 -9.42
CA LEU A 13 3.96 54.42 -8.96
C LEU A 13 2.74 53.53 -8.74
N LEU A 14 2.50 52.56 -9.64
CA LEU A 14 1.64 51.43 -9.35
C LEU A 14 2.35 50.53 -8.32
N ALA A 15 1.90 50.59 -7.06
CA ALA A 15 2.19 49.54 -6.09
C ALA A 15 1.34 48.31 -6.42
N ILE A 16 1.98 47.24 -6.86
CA ILE A 16 1.37 45.92 -7.01
C ILE A 16 1.16 45.38 -5.60
N THR A 17 -0.07 45.43 -5.09
CA THR A 17 -0.46 44.67 -3.91
C THR A 17 -0.49 43.19 -4.27
N SER A 18 0.52 42.44 -3.82
CA SER A 18 0.47 40.99 -3.79
C SER A 18 -0.63 40.54 -2.84
N THR A 19 -1.73 40.02 -3.37
CA THR A 19 -2.64 39.18 -2.60
C THR A 19 -1.92 37.87 -2.33
N ALA A 20 -1.25 37.78 -1.18
CA ALA A 20 -0.89 36.50 -0.60
C ALA A 20 -2.19 35.75 -0.34
N ASN A 21 -2.50 34.78 -1.18
CA ASN A 21 -3.59 33.85 -0.93
C ASN A 21 -3.27 33.16 0.38
N ALA A 22 -4.13 33.40 1.39
CA ALA A 22 -4.10 32.68 2.64
C ALA A 22 -4.24 31.18 2.33
N HIS A 23 -3.15 30.44 2.47
CA HIS A 23 -3.25 29.01 2.73
C HIS A 23 -3.97 28.89 4.06
N GLY A 24 -5.23 28.45 4.02
CA GLY A 24 -5.98 28.09 5.21
C GLY A 24 -5.15 27.10 6.01
N GLU A 25 -4.68 27.56 7.16
CA GLU A 25 -4.09 26.73 8.21
C GLU A 25 -5.23 25.85 8.72
N HIS A 26 -5.29 24.62 8.20
CA HIS A 26 -6.19 23.61 8.74
C HIS A 26 -5.70 23.31 10.16
N ASP A 27 -6.49 23.75 11.14
CA ASP A 27 -6.27 23.51 12.56
C ASP A 27 -6.25 22.00 12.85
N MET A 28 -5.05 21.43 12.95
CA MET A 28 -4.81 20.02 13.27
C MET A 28 -4.98 19.72 14.78
N ASN A 29 -5.39 20.70 15.61
CA ASN A 29 -5.41 20.55 17.08
C ASN A 29 -6.52 19.65 17.62
N HIS A 30 -7.43 19.12 16.79
CA HIS A 30 -8.51 18.25 17.27
C HIS A 30 -8.21 16.75 17.25
N LEU A 31 -7.05 16.32 16.77
CA LEU A 31 -6.60 14.95 16.97
C LEU A 31 -5.94 14.84 18.35
N HIS A 32 -6.72 14.47 19.37
CA HIS A 32 -6.17 13.93 20.61
C HIS A 32 -5.32 12.71 20.25
N ARG A 33 -4.03 12.92 20.02
CA ARG A 33 -3.08 11.87 19.71
C ARG A 33 -2.97 11.03 20.97
N ARG A 34 -3.57 9.84 20.95
CA ARG A 34 -3.38 8.83 22.00
C ARG A 34 -1.88 8.79 22.31
N GLN A 35 -1.49 8.94 23.59
CA GLN A 35 -0.09 8.77 23.96
C GLN A 35 0.26 7.31 23.74
N LEU A 36 1.00 7.05 22.67
CA LEU A 36 1.40 5.71 22.29
C LEU A 36 2.59 5.28 23.13
N PRO A 37 2.71 3.98 23.45
CA PRO A 37 3.90 3.49 24.11
C PRO A 37 5.14 3.82 23.25
N PRO A 38 6.26 4.22 23.86
CA PRO A 38 7.49 4.46 23.12
C PRO A 38 7.89 3.18 22.39
N TYR A 39 8.39 3.31 21.16
CA TYR A 39 8.96 2.19 20.45
C TYR A 39 10.12 1.61 21.27
N PRO A 40 10.19 0.29 21.49
CA PRO A 40 11.27 -0.28 22.30
C PRO A 40 12.64 0.04 21.69
N SER A 41 13.63 0.24 22.55
CA SER A 41 15.02 0.51 22.14
C SER A 41 15.85 -0.77 22.08
N GLY A 42 16.87 -0.79 21.22
CA GLY A 42 17.90 -1.83 21.17
C GLY A 42 18.06 -2.45 19.79
N PRO A 43 19.12 -3.26 19.57
CA PRO A 43 19.49 -3.75 18.23
C PRO A 43 18.39 -4.53 17.51
N ALA A 44 17.46 -5.14 18.25
CA ALA A 44 16.32 -5.84 17.66
C ALA A 44 15.30 -4.88 17.03
N TYR A 45 15.19 -3.69 17.59
CA TYR A 45 14.21 -2.67 17.25
C TYR A 45 14.79 -1.62 16.30
N ASP A 46 16.11 -1.46 16.19
CA ASP A 46 16.74 -0.45 15.34
C ASP A 46 16.09 -0.35 13.95
N VAL A 47 15.57 0.83 13.64
CA VAL A 47 15.02 1.18 12.33
C VAL A 47 16.09 1.99 11.59
N PRO A 48 16.58 1.50 10.44
CA PRO A 48 17.60 2.20 9.69
C PRO A 48 17.13 3.61 9.30
N PRO A 49 18.01 4.62 9.30
CA PRO A 49 17.63 5.96 8.88
C PRO A 49 17.33 5.99 7.37
N LEU A 50 16.60 7.00 6.91
CA LEU A 50 16.10 7.08 5.53
C LEU A 50 17.23 6.99 4.49
N GLU A 51 18.37 7.61 4.76
CA GLU A 51 19.56 7.60 3.91
C GLU A 51 20.19 6.21 3.74
N SER A 52 19.84 5.24 4.59
CA SER A 52 20.33 3.86 4.52
C SER A 52 19.39 2.91 3.79
N ILE A 53 18.24 3.38 3.30
CA ILE A 53 17.30 2.58 2.53
C ILE A 53 17.88 2.35 1.14
N VAL A 54 18.48 1.18 0.95
CA VAL A 54 18.99 0.67 -0.32
C VAL A 54 18.37 -0.70 -0.63
N PRO A 55 18.39 -1.17 -1.89
CA PRO A 55 18.02 -2.55 -2.19
C PRO A 55 18.81 -3.51 -1.31
N LEU A 56 18.09 -4.34 -0.54
CA LEU A 56 18.71 -5.29 0.37
C LEU A 56 19.39 -6.42 -0.43
N PRO A 57 20.57 -6.88 -0.01
CA PRO A 57 21.21 -8.03 -0.65
C PRO A 57 20.43 -9.32 -0.34
N ALA A 58 20.65 -10.35 -1.16
CA ALA A 58 19.95 -11.64 -1.01
C ALA A 58 20.24 -12.36 0.31
N ASP A 59 21.37 -12.06 0.96
CA ASP A 59 21.79 -12.60 2.25
C ASP A 59 21.44 -11.66 3.43
N TYR A 60 20.60 -10.66 3.20
CA TYR A 60 20.17 -9.74 4.25
C TYR A 60 19.54 -10.51 5.41
N SER A 61 20.01 -10.19 6.61
CA SER A 61 19.40 -10.66 7.85
C SER A 61 19.30 -9.52 8.86
N ALA A 62 18.22 -9.54 9.61
CA ALA A 62 17.96 -8.68 10.74
C ALA A 62 17.36 -9.49 11.89
N ASN A 63 17.33 -8.88 13.06
CA ASN A 63 16.62 -9.43 14.22
C ASN A 63 15.12 -9.50 13.92
N SER A 64 14.51 -10.66 14.15
CA SER A 64 13.04 -10.81 14.17
C SER A 64 12.51 -10.45 15.55
N LEU A 65 11.23 -10.06 15.59
CA LEU A 65 10.49 -9.90 16.84
C LEU A 65 9.46 -11.04 16.96
N PRO A 66 9.13 -11.47 18.18
CA PRO A 66 8.01 -12.38 18.38
C PRO A 66 6.70 -11.70 17.94
N VAL A 67 5.70 -12.50 17.59
CA VAL A 67 4.34 -12.00 17.36
C VAL A 67 3.84 -11.33 18.65
N PRO A 68 3.47 -10.05 18.62
CA PRO A 68 3.21 -9.30 19.84
C PRO A 68 1.92 -9.74 20.55
N THR A 69 0.89 -10.12 19.80
CA THR A 69 -0.38 -10.62 20.35
C THR A 69 -1.00 -11.66 19.43
N THR A 70 -1.60 -12.69 20.04
CA THR A 70 -2.49 -13.64 19.36
C THR A 70 -3.86 -13.56 20.03
N PHE A 71 -4.91 -13.41 19.22
CA PHE A 71 -6.27 -13.35 19.72
C PHE A 71 -6.91 -14.74 19.69
N ALA A 72 -7.64 -15.09 20.73
CA ALA A 72 -8.35 -16.36 20.77
C ALA A 72 -9.45 -16.40 19.68
N PRO A 73 -9.76 -17.58 19.11
CA PRO A 73 -10.91 -17.74 18.24
C PRO A 73 -12.19 -17.19 18.89
N GLY A 74 -13.01 -16.48 18.12
CA GLY A 74 -14.22 -15.81 18.65
C GLY A 74 -13.98 -14.46 19.34
N SER A 75 -12.74 -13.98 19.48
CA SER A 75 -12.47 -12.66 20.06
C SER A 75 -13.10 -11.55 19.22
N THR A 76 -13.73 -10.56 19.86
CA THR A 76 -14.27 -9.39 19.17
C THR A 76 -13.23 -8.26 19.15
N PRO A 77 -12.85 -7.71 17.98
CA PRO A 77 -11.92 -6.60 17.90
C PRO A 77 -12.49 -5.36 18.61
N THR A 78 -11.82 -4.88 19.66
CA THR A 78 -12.22 -3.66 20.39
C THR A 78 -11.75 -2.39 19.70
N ALA A 79 -10.68 -2.48 18.91
CA ALA A 79 -10.07 -1.35 18.20
C ALA A 79 -10.85 -0.92 16.94
N LEU A 80 -11.76 -1.76 16.43
CA LEU A 80 -12.55 -1.49 15.24
C LEU A 80 -14.05 -1.60 15.55
N PRO A 81 -14.72 -0.48 15.87
CA PRO A 81 -16.15 -0.48 16.17
C PRO A 81 -16.97 -1.12 15.04
N GLY A 82 -17.86 -2.04 15.39
CA GLY A 82 -18.71 -2.75 14.43
C GLY A 82 -18.05 -3.93 13.71
N ALA A 83 -16.78 -4.25 14.00
CA ALA A 83 -16.14 -5.44 13.47
C ALA A 83 -16.79 -6.71 14.03
N PRO A 84 -17.06 -7.73 13.19
CA PRO A 84 -17.55 -9.02 13.68
C PRO A 84 -16.47 -9.73 14.53
N PRO A 85 -16.86 -10.67 15.40
CA PRO A 85 -15.92 -11.54 16.09
C PRO A 85 -15.05 -12.33 15.10
N LEU A 86 -13.82 -12.63 15.52
CA LEU A 86 -12.96 -13.56 14.78
C LEU A 86 -13.64 -14.92 14.63
N PRO A 87 -13.40 -15.66 13.52
CA PRO A 87 -13.90 -17.02 13.38
C PRO A 87 -13.53 -17.89 14.58
N ALA A 88 -14.48 -18.66 15.10
CA ALA A 88 -14.27 -19.60 16.20
C ALA A 88 -13.76 -20.98 15.72
N ALA A 89 -13.29 -21.06 14.47
CA ALA A 89 -12.90 -22.32 13.85
C ALA A 89 -11.54 -22.83 14.37
N THR A 90 -11.43 -24.14 14.57
CA THR A 90 -10.15 -24.81 14.78
C THR A 90 -9.50 -25.06 13.42
N ILE A 91 -8.34 -24.44 13.18
CA ILE A 91 -7.58 -24.62 11.95
C ILE A 91 -6.68 -25.85 12.10
N ASN A 92 -6.85 -26.85 11.24
CA ASN A 92 -5.88 -27.93 11.08
C ASN A 92 -4.85 -27.52 10.04
N ILE A 93 -3.69 -27.03 10.47
CA ILE A 93 -2.63 -26.56 9.56
C ILE A 93 -2.16 -27.65 8.59
N ASN A 94 -2.21 -28.92 9.01
CA ASN A 94 -1.79 -30.05 8.17
C ASN A 94 -2.78 -30.33 7.01
N ALA A 95 -3.94 -29.69 7.01
CA ALA A 95 -4.89 -29.75 5.90
C ALA A 95 -4.62 -28.69 4.81
N TYR A 96 -3.66 -27.79 5.03
CA TYR A 96 -3.28 -26.75 4.08
C TYR A 96 -1.99 -27.12 3.32
N PRO A 97 -1.79 -26.59 2.10
CA PRO A 97 -0.55 -26.79 1.35
C PRO A 97 0.69 -26.27 2.11
N PRO A 98 1.88 -26.81 1.84
CA PRO A 98 3.12 -26.28 2.40
C PRO A 98 3.34 -24.81 2.03
N THR A 99 4.01 -24.07 2.91
CA THR A 99 4.33 -22.66 2.70
C THR A 99 5.24 -22.47 1.49
N ASP A 100 4.92 -21.48 0.65
CA ASP A 100 5.69 -21.06 -0.54
C ASP A 100 5.91 -22.17 -1.59
N GLU A 101 5.07 -23.20 -1.59
CA GLU A 101 5.06 -24.26 -2.59
C GLU A 101 3.85 -24.12 -3.53
N ILE A 102 3.96 -24.72 -4.73
CA ILE A 102 2.81 -24.81 -5.63
C ILE A 102 1.75 -25.70 -4.98
N PRO A 103 0.51 -25.20 -4.76
CA PRO A 103 -0.53 -25.97 -4.10
C PRO A 103 -0.98 -27.14 -4.98
N PRO A 104 -1.33 -28.30 -4.39
CA PRO A 104 -1.89 -29.41 -5.14
C PRO A 104 -3.26 -29.04 -5.71
N VAL A 105 -3.56 -29.55 -6.91
CA VAL A 105 -4.82 -29.27 -7.63
C VAL A 105 -5.78 -30.46 -7.65
N ASP A 106 -5.47 -31.51 -6.92
CA ASP A 106 -6.14 -32.80 -6.99
C ASP A 106 -7.08 -33.10 -5.81
N SER A 107 -7.22 -32.16 -4.86
CA SER A 107 -8.22 -32.27 -3.79
C SER A 107 -9.64 -32.25 -4.37
N PRO A 108 -10.63 -32.88 -3.69
CA PRO A 108 -12.03 -32.82 -4.11
C PRO A 108 -12.55 -31.37 -4.26
N GLU A 109 -12.17 -30.49 -3.35
CA GLU A 109 -12.55 -29.08 -3.33
C GLU A 109 -11.96 -28.32 -4.52
N VAL A 110 -10.66 -28.47 -4.78
CA VAL A 110 -10.00 -27.78 -5.90
C VAL A 110 -10.54 -28.28 -7.24
N LYS A 111 -10.77 -29.59 -7.39
CA LYS A 111 -11.44 -30.15 -8.57
C LYS A 111 -12.84 -29.57 -8.75
N GLN A 112 -13.61 -29.44 -7.67
CA GLN A 112 -14.92 -28.81 -7.70
C GLN A 112 -14.81 -27.34 -8.17
N TRP A 113 -13.91 -26.54 -7.59
CA TRP A 113 -13.71 -25.15 -7.99
C TRP A 113 -13.31 -25.01 -9.46
N ILE A 114 -12.35 -25.82 -9.93
CA ILE A 114 -11.90 -25.86 -11.32
C ILE A 114 -13.07 -26.18 -12.27
N SER A 115 -13.95 -27.10 -11.89
CA SER A 115 -15.13 -27.47 -12.71
C SER A 115 -16.22 -26.40 -12.76
N GLN A 116 -16.20 -25.42 -11.84
CA GLN A 116 -17.13 -24.28 -11.86
C GLN A 116 -16.64 -23.14 -12.76
N ILE A 117 -15.40 -23.19 -13.23
CA ILE A 117 -14.86 -22.18 -14.14
C ILE A 117 -15.47 -22.37 -15.52
N ASP A 118 -16.14 -21.32 -16.02
CA ASP A 118 -16.49 -21.23 -17.43
C ASP A 118 -15.26 -20.82 -18.24
N TRP A 119 -14.50 -21.84 -18.68
CA TRP A 119 -13.28 -21.67 -19.46
C TRP A 119 -13.50 -20.91 -20.77
N SER A 120 -14.72 -20.84 -21.30
CA SER A 120 -15.02 -20.09 -22.53
C SER A 120 -14.92 -18.57 -22.35
N THR A 121 -14.98 -18.09 -21.11
CA THR A 121 -14.84 -16.66 -20.77
C THR A 121 -13.39 -16.23 -20.56
N ILE A 122 -12.45 -17.18 -20.50
CA ILE A 122 -11.03 -16.90 -20.25
C ILE A 122 -10.33 -16.69 -21.60
N PRO A 123 -9.76 -15.50 -21.86
CA PRO A 123 -9.04 -15.26 -23.09
C PRO A 123 -7.75 -16.10 -23.14
N ALA A 124 -7.43 -16.65 -24.30
CA ALA A 124 -6.23 -17.44 -24.55
C ALA A 124 -4.98 -16.55 -24.68
N ILE A 125 -4.54 -15.97 -23.55
CA ILE A 125 -3.36 -15.11 -23.47
C ILE A 125 -2.17 -15.95 -22.96
N PRO A 126 -1.06 -16.06 -23.71
CA PRO A 126 0.10 -16.80 -23.24
C PRO A 126 0.79 -16.06 -22.08
N PRO A 127 1.46 -16.80 -21.16
CA PRO A 127 2.29 -16.18 -20.13
C PRO A 127 3.42 -15.33 -20.74
N THR A 128 3.79 -14.26 -20.04
CA THR A 128 5.01 -13.51 -20.33
C THR A 128 6.24 -14.39 -20.08
N TYR A 129 7.29 -14.25 -20.90
CA TYR A 129 8.51 -15.02 -20.75
C TYR A 129 9.27 -14.69 -19.46
N SER A 130 9.37 -13.39 -19.14
CA SER A 130 10.02 -12.90 -17.92
C SER A 130 9.29 -11.67 -17.36
N LYS A 131 9.64 -11.26 -16.13
CA LYS A 131 9.11 -10.04 -15.51
C LYS A 131 9.73 -8.75 -16.09
N VAL A 132 10.73 -8.87 -16.97
CA VAL A 132 11.50 -7.73 -17.50
C VAL A 132 10.81 -7.20 -18.76
N CYS A 133 10.36 -5.95 -18.73
CA CYS A 133 9.67 -5.34 -19.87
C CYS A 133 10.56 -5.26 -21.12
N GLY A 134 11.87 -5.02 -20.95
CA GLY A 134 12.83 -4.90 -22.06
C GLY A 134 13.33 -6.24 -22.61
N ASP A 135 12.84 -7.37 -22.11
CA ASP A 135 13.21 -8.68 -22.63
C ASP A 135 12.70 -8.83 -24.08
N PRO A 136 13.57 -9.12 -25.07
CA PRO A 136 13.15 -9.27 -26.47
C PRO A 136 12.06 -10.33 -26.66
N GLN A 137 12.02 -11.36 -25.81
CA GLN A 137 11.01 -12.42 -25.87
C GLN A 137 9.64 -11.96 -25.38
N ASN A 138 9.58 -10.83 -24.67
CA ASN A 138 8.34 -10.19 -24.24
C ASN A 138 7.80 -9.17 -25.26
N ALA A 139 8.45 -8.94 -26.41
CA ALA A 139 8.08 -7.87 -27.35
C ALA A 139 6.59 -7.90 -27.76
N ALA A 140 6.04 -9.09 -28.03
CA ALA A 140 4.62 -9.24 -28.37
C ALA A 140 3.70 -8.92 -27.18
N ALA A 141 4.06 -9.37 -25.97
CA ALA A 141 3.29 -9.09 -24.76
C ALA A 141 3.28 -7.59 -24.41
N VAL A 142 4.43 -6.91 -24.57
CA VAL A 142 4.54 -5.46 -24.39
C VAL A 142 3.71 -4.72 -25.44
N ALA A 143 3.77 -5.12 -26.72
CA ALA A 143 2.97 -4.50 -27.78
C ALA A 143 1.45 -4.67 -27.58
N ALA A 144 1.03 -5.78 -26.97
CA ALA A 144 -0.37 -6.04 -26.62
C ALA A 144 -0.81 -5.42 -25.29
N ALA A 145 0.11 -4.82 -24.52
CA ALA A 145 -0.18 -4.33 -23.19
C ALA A 145 -0.87 -2.96 -23.20
N GLY A 146 -1.90 -2.79 -22.37
CA GLY A 146 -2.58 -1.49 -22.19
C GLY A 146 -4.04 -1.63 -21.78
N ALA A 147 -4.73 -0.51 -21.62
CA ALA A 147 -6.12 -0.46 -21.14
C ALA A 147 -7.12 -1.21 -22.05
N ASN A 148 -6.86 -1.23 -23.36
CA ASN A 148 -7.69 -1.92 -24.36
C ASN A 148 -7.14 -3.30 -24.78
N GLY A 149 -6.06 -3.76 -24.14
CA GLY A 149 -5.36 -5.01 -24.49
C GLY A 149 -5.20 -5.92 -23.28
N THR A 150 -4.13 -6.71 -23.26
CA THR A 150 -3.77 -7.48 -22.06
C THR A 150 -3.26 -6.51 -21.01
N CYS A 151 -3.94 -6.41 -19.88
CA CYS A 151 -3.44 -5.54 -18.83
C CYS A 151 -2.21 -6.15 -18.16
N TRP A 152 -1.03 -5.64 -18.51
CA TRP A 152 0.24 -5.92 -17.84
C TRP A 152 0.70 -4.66 -17.10
N TRP A 153 0.35 -4.56 -15.82
CA TRP A 153 0.61 -3.39 -14.99
C TRP A 153 2.07 -2.96 -15.02
N THR A 154 3.02 -3.89 -14.81
CA THR A 154 4.45 -3.60 -14.73
C THR A 154 5.00 -2.85 -15.95
N CYS A 155 4.53 -3.18 -17.16
CA CYS A 155 5.10 -2.64 -18.40
C CYS A 155 4.21 -1.59 -19.09
N SER A 156 2.91 -1.58 -18.83
CA SER A 156 1.97 -0.65 -19.47
C SER A 156 1.26 0.31 -18.51
N LEU A 157 1.39 0.09 -17.20
CA LEU A 157 0.69 0.87 -16.16
C LEU A 157 -0.83 0.95 -16.42
N CYS A 158 -1.41 -0.11 -16.99
CA CYS A 158 -2.83 -0.20 -17.27
C CYS A 158 -3.66 -0.24 -15.99
N THR A 159 -4.63 0.66 -15.87
CA THR A 159 -5.67 0.58 -14.83
C THR A 159 -7.02 0.33 -15.47
N ARG A 160 -7.96 -0.19 -14.69
CA ARG A 160 -9.39 -0.13 -14.95
C ARG A 160 -10.02 1.03 -14.19
N ASP A 161 -11.19 1.45 -14.62
CA ASP A 161 -11.99 2.48 -13.94
C ASP A 161 -12.42 2.09 -12.51
N VAL A 162 -12.48 0.80 -12.23
CA VAL A 162 -12.75 0.24 -10.90
C VAL A 162 -11.51 0.07 -10.03
N ASP A 163 -10.30 0.27 -10.57
CA ASP A 163 -9.06 0.11 -9.79
C ASP A 163 -8.85 1.33 -8.88
N ILE A 164 -8.59 1.06 -7.60
CA ILE A 164 -8.28 2.10 -6.62
C ILE A 164 -6.77 2.35 -6.65
N THR A 165 -6.36 3.44 -7.30
CA THR A 165 -4.94 3.82 -7.43
C THR A 165 -4.58 5.10 -6.69
N THR A 166 -5.56 5.76 -6.07
CA THR A 166 -5.36 7.00 -5.31
C THR A 166 -6.20 7.00 -4.05
N CYS A 167 -5.75 7.73 -3.02
CA CYS A 167 -6.55 7.99 -1.84
C CYS A 167 -7.74 8.91 -2.19
N ALA A 168 -8.89 8.67 -1.54
CA ALA A 168 -10.09 9.46 -1.78
C ALA A 168 -9.92 10.94 -1.41
N ASN A 169 -9.16 11.22 -0.35
CA ASN A 169 -8.90 12.58 0.11
C ASN A 169 -7.47 13.03 -0.22
N LYS A 170 -7.33 14.31 -0.56
CA LYS A 170 -6.03 14.93 -0.77
C LYS A 170 -5.24 15.00 0.53
N GLY A 171 -3.95 14.67 0.46
CA GLY A 171 -3.04 14.70 1.61
C GLY A 171 -3.06 13.42 2.46
N GLU A 172 -3.92 12.45 2.12
CA GLU A 172 -3.84 11.10 2.66
C GLU A 172 -2.82 10.27 1.88
N TYR A 173 -2.18 9.34 2.57
CA TYR A 173 -1.23 8.39 2.00
C TYR A 173 -1.67 6.96 2.34
N GLY A 174 -2.01 6.20 1.31
CA GLY A 174 -2.37 4.79 1.42
C GLY A 174 -1.10 3.96 1.42
N HIS A 175 -0.79 3.35 2.57
CA HIS A 175 0.41 2.54 2.74
C HIS A 175 0.05 1.05 2.85
N GLY A 176 0.60 0.22 1.96
CA GLY A 176 0.35 -1.21 1.88
C GLY A 176 1.63 -2.05 2.00
N TYR A 177 1.48 -3.29 2.47
CA TYR A 177 2.53 -4.32 2.41
C TYR A 177 1.95 -5.60 1.82
N ASP A 178 2.59 -6.11 0.77
CA ASP A 178 2.13 -7.29 0.03
C ASP A 178 2.89 -8.54 0.48
N ASP A 179 2.34 -9.71 0.15
CA ASP A 179 2.98 -11.03 0.24
C ASP A 179 3.42 -11.50 1.64
N GLY A 180 2.98 -10.80 2.68
CA GLY A 180 3.23 -11.17 4.07
C GLY A 180 2.18 -12.15 4.64
N PRO A 181 2.25 -12.44 5.95
CA PRO A 181 3.34 -12.10 6.88
C PRO A 181 4.69 -12.73 6.51
N GLY A 182 5.77 -11.96 6.67
CA GLY A 182 7.14 -12.43 6.54
C GLY A 182 7.90 -12.38 7.86
N LEU A 183 9.16 -12.81 7.86
CA LEU A 183 10.02 -12.88 9.06
C LEU A 183 10.08 -11.56 9.86
N TYR A 184 10.00 -10.42 9.18
CA TYR A 184 10.10 -9.08 9.79
C TYR A 184 8.75 -8.39 10.00
N SER A 185 7.62 -9.03 9.68
CA SER A 185 6.29 -8.45 9.90
C SER A 185 6.04 -8.03 11.34
N PRO A 186 6.42 -8.80 12.39
CA PRO A 186 6.24 -8.36 13.78
C PRO A 186 7.02 -7.08 14.13
N LYS A 187 8.23 -6.91 13.57
CA LYS A 187 9.03 -5.68 13.75
C LYS A 187 8.35 -4.48 13.12
N LEU A 188 7.84 -4.67 11.92
CA LEU A 188 7.10 -3.65 11.19
C LEU A 188 5.81 -3.24 11.92
N THR A 189 4.99 -4.19 12.36
CA THR A 189 3.74 -3.88 13.06
C THR A 189 3.98 -3.16 14.39
N ALA A 190 5.02 -3.57 15.14
CA ALA A 190 5.41 -2.89 16.38
C ALA A 190 5.85 -1.43 16.12
N PHE A 191 6.57 -1.19 15.01
CA PHE A 191 6.97 0.17 14.64
C PHE A 191 5.76 1.03 14.26
N LEU A 192 4.89 0.53 13.39
CA LEU A 192 3.68 1.24 12.98
C LEU A 192 2.81 1.61 14.18
N GLU A 193 2.60 0.66 15.10
CA GLU A 193 1.84 0.88 16.33
C GLU A 193 2.47 1.98 17.20
N SER A 194 3.79 1.97 17.40
CA SER A 194 4.48 2.99 18.19
C SER A 194 4.40 4.41 17.62
N LYS A 195 4.21 4.52 16.29
CA LYS A 195 4.09 5.81 15.58
C LYS A 195 2.63 6.22 15.37
N GLY A 196 1.69 5.34 15.65
CA GLY A 196 0.26 5.56 15.40
C GLY A 196 -0.06 5.57 13.91
N LEU A 197 0.74 4.85 13.12
CA LEU A 197 0.57 4.73 11.69
C LEU A 197 -0.32 3.55 11.39
N LYS A 198 -1.22 3.73 10.44
CA LYS A 198 -2.08 2.67 9.89
C LYS A 198 -1.51 2.23 8.56
N ALA A 199 -1.62 0.94 8.27
CA ALA A 199 -1.24 0.34 7.01
C ALA A 199 -2.22 -0.79 6.67
N THR A 200 -2.28 -1.14 5.39
CA THR A 200 -2.99 -2.32 4.89
C THR A 200 -1.98 -3.44 4.63
N PHE A 201 -2.32 -4.66 5.04
CA PHE A 201 -1.50 -5.85 4.75
C PHE A 201 -2.27 -6.74 3.78
N PHE A 202 -1.73 -6.94 2.58
CA PHE A 202 -2.25 -7.86 1.57
C PHE A 202 -1.57 -9.21 1.78
N ILE A 203 -2.20 -10.04 2.60
CA ILE A 203 -1.65 -11.32 3.06
C ILE A 203 -1.84 -12.42 2.02
N VAL A 204 -0.90 -13.36 1.94
CA VAL A 204 -0.99 -14.55 1.07
C VAL A 204 -1.28 -15.80 1.89
N GLY A 205 -2.16 -16.67 1.37
CA GLY A 205 -2.74 -17.78 2.13
C GLY A 205 -1.73 -18.80 2.65
N SER A 206 -0.59 -19.00 1.99
CA SER A 206 0.46 -19.93 2.43
C SER A 206 1.26 -19.43 3.65
N ARG A 207 1.09 -18.16 4.04
CA ARG A 207 1.84 -17.48 5.11
C ARG A 207 0.97 -17.03 6.29
N VAL A 208 -0.30 -17.45 6.33
CA VAL A 208 -1.31 -17.14 7.36
C VAL A 208 -1.71 -18.43 8.06
#